data_AF-A0A423H7U7-F1
#
_entry.id   AF-A0A423H7U7-F1
#
_cell.length_a   1.000
_cell.length_b   1.000
_cell.length_c   1.000
_cell.angle_alpha   90.00
_cell.angle_beta   90.00
_cell.angle_gamma   90.00
#
_symmetry.space_group_name_H-M   'P 1'
#
loop_
_entity.id
_entity.type
_entity.pdbx_description
1 polymer ?
#
loop_
_entity_poly.entity_id
_entity_poly.type
_entity_poly.pdbx_seq_one_letter_code
_entity_poly.pdbx_strand_id
1 'polypeptide(L)'
;MRQIICIPRISNREELAALKNNPGLQSGVNVVYAYFLSKKLIPYPKGESNILYIGEAMRESDATGVRFRQHLTPTATVGADSGNNFTLSQYFHAGWQLGLTVFETDTQKLQRERDLIYAHISLYGAPPIAQGKVPHDSRKRNRTTHITSFIANNQLEIERAGVVLADLVAEHGLISLSSGLPSVSTIVNDRSGS
;
A
#
# COMPACT_ATOMS: atom_id res chain seq x y z
N MET A 1 -15.99 0.21 -2.43
CA MET A 1 -15.12 0.46 -1.27
C MET A 1 -15.07 1.96 -1.07
N ARG A 2 -15.24 2.45 0.17
CA ARG A 2 -15.21 3.89 0.47
C ARG A 2 -13.99 4.19 1.32
N GLN A 3 -13.14 5.13 0.90
CA GLN A 3 -12.00 5.53 1.73
C GLN A 3 -12.52 6.23 2.99
N ILE A 4 -12.07 5.76 4.14
CA ILE A 4 -12.47 6.31 5.45
C ILE A 4 -11.29 6.94 6.18
N ILE A 5 -10.06 6.53 5.87
CA ILE A 5 -8.83 7.07 6.45
C ILE A 5 -7.76 7.16 5.36
N CYS A 6 -7.04 8.29 5.37
CA CYS A 6 -5.77 8.44 4.69
C CYS A 6 -4.77 9.04 5.69
N ILE A 7 -3.65 8.36 5.92
CA ILE A 7 -2.46 8.87 6.61
C ILE A 7 -1.38 8.94 5.53
N PRO A 8 -1.13 10.12 4.93
CA PRO A 8 -0.16 10.26 3.85
C PRO A 8 1.28 9.93 4.27
N ARG A 9 1.58 10.10 5.57
CA ARG A 9 2.87 9.78 6.18
C ARG A 9 2.69 9.40 7.65
N ILE A 10 3.04 8.16 7.98
CA ILE A 10 3.09 7.65 9.36
C ILE A 10 4.36 8.17 10.00
N SER A 11 4.22 8.99 11.04
CA SER A 11 5.36 9.60 11.72
C SER A 11 5.91 8.71 12.84
N ASN A 12 5.02 7.97 13.51
CA ASN A 12 5.36 7.08 14.61
C ASN A 12 4.30 5.97 14.76
N ARG A 13 4.54 5.02 15.67
CA ARG A 13 3.61 3.89 15.90
C ARG A 13 2.39 4.32 16.70
N GLU A 14 2.50 5.38 17.50
CA GLU A 14 1.43 5.93 18.34
C GLU A 14 0.29 6.48 17.49
N GLU A 15 0.60 7.05 16.32
CA GLU A 15 -0.37 7.47 15.32
C GLU A 15 -1.24 6.29 14.84
N LEU A 16 -0.62 5.14 14.55
CA LEU A 16 -1.35 3.91 14.24
C LEU A 16 -2.12 3.36 15.44
N ALA A 17 -1.58 3.51 16.66
CA ALA A 17 -2.25 3.07 17.88
C ALA A 17 -3.51 3.92 18.18
N ALA A 18 -3.52 5.19 17.79
CA ALA A 18 -4.66 6.09 17.96
C ALA A 18 -5.86 5.70 17.08
N LEU A 19 -5.66 4.93 16.00
CA LEU A 19 -6.73 4.48 15.11
C LEU A 19 -7.79 3.61 15.80
N LYS A 20 -7.49 3.00 16.94
CA LYS A 20 -8.48 2.30 17.77
C LYS A 20 -9.63 3.20 18.24
N ASN A 21 -9.38 4.52 18.32
CA ASN A 21 -10.37 5.51 18.75
C ASN A 21 -11.16 6.09 17.56
N ASN A 22 -10.87 5.70 16.31
CA ASN A 22 -11.56 6.23 15.15
C ASN A 22 -12.98 5.61 15.04
N PRO A 23 -14.06 6.42 14.92
CA PRO A 23 -15.43 5.90 14.83
C PRO A 23 -15.67 4.97 13.63
N GLY A 24 -14.96 5.18 12.52
CA GLY A 24 -15.02 4.33 11.33
C GLY A 24 -14.20 3.04 11.43
N LEU A 25 -13.54 2.77 12.57
CA LEU A 25 -12.72 1.58 12.80
C LEU A 25 -13.08 0.86 14.11
N GLN A 26 -14.34 0.95 14.53
CA GLN A 26 -14.83 0.25 15.70
C GLN A 26 -14.95 -1.26 15.47
N SER A 27 -15.42 -1.99 16.49
CA SER A 27 -15.69 -3.43 16.39
C SER A 27 -16.69 -3.72 15.25
N GLY A 28 -16.51 -4.86 14.58
CA GLY A 28 -17.39 -5.35 13.51
C GLY A 28 -17.22 -4.67 12.15
N VAL A 29 -16.46 -3.56 12.07
CA VAL A 29 -16.22 -2.86 10.81
C VAL A 29 -15.29 -3.68 9.92
N ASN A 30 -15.74 -3.97 8.70
CA ASN A 30 -14.94 -4.67 7.70
C ASN A 30 -14.16 -3.64 6.87
N VAL A 31 -12.84 -3.81 6.81
CA VAL A 31 -11.97 -2.92 6.04
C VAL A 31 -10.99 -3.69 5.17
N VAL A 32 -10.58 -3.04 4.09
CA VAL A 32 -9.35 -3.34 3.36
C VAL A 32 -8.46 -2.10 3.37
N TYR A 33 -7.16 -2.28 3.34
CA TYR A 33 -6.21 -1.18 3.46
C TYR A 33 -4.96 -1.46 2.64
N ALA A 34 -4.26 -0.39 2.30
CA ALA A 34 -2.97 -0.45 1.64
C ALA A 34 -1.94 0.42 2.38
N TYR A 35 -0.76 -0.14 2.60
CA TYR A 35 0.43 0.65 2.93
C TYR A 35 1.16 1.00 1.64
N PHE A 36 1.66 2.22 1.56
CA PHE A 36 2.36 2.73 0.38
C PHE A 36 3.56 3.59 0.77
N LEU A 37 4.45 3.85 -0.18
CA LEU A 37 5.50 4.85 -0.06
C LEU A 37 5.00 6.20 -0.60
N SER A 38 5.13 7.24 0.20
CA SER A 38 4.89 8.61 -0.22
C SER A 38 6.08 9.10 -1.03
N LYS A 39 5.79 9.73 -2.18
CA LYS A 39 6.74 10.40 -3.08
C LYS A 39 7.85 9.49 -3.61
N LYS A 40 7.58 8.18 -3.70
CA LYS A 40 8.52 7.21 -4.24
C LYS A 40 7.83 6.03 -4.89
N LEU A 41 8.32 5.64 -6.05
CA LEU A 41 7.88 4.47 -6.79
C LEU A 41 8.91 3.33 -6.65
N ILE A 42 8.41 2.10 -6.76
CA ILE A 42 9.17 0.85 -6.79
C ILE A 42 9.00 0.24 -8.17
N PRO A 43 10.08 -0.19 -8.85
CA PRO A 43 9.98 -0.87 -10.12
C PRO A 43 9.44 -2.29 -9.95
N TYR A 44 8.44 -2.63 -10.77
CA TYR A 44 7.84 -3.94 -10.92
C TYR A 44 7.91 -4.38 -12.40
N PRO A 45 7.65 -5.67 -12.73
CA PRO A 45 7.84 -6.18 -14.09
C PRO A 45 7.08 -5.47 -15.22
N LYS A 46 5.92 -4.87 -14.94
CA LYS A 46 5.09 -4.18 -15.96
C LYS A 46 4.99 -2.67 -15.76
N GLY A 47 5.61 -2.10 -14.74
CA GLY A 47 5.50 -0.68 -14.42
C GLY A 47 6.00 -0.38 -13.02
N GLU A 48 5.64 0.79 -12.51
CA GLU A 48 6.06 1.23 -11.18
C GLU A 48 4.85 1.44 -10.27
N SER A 49 5.02 1.12 -8.99
CA SER A 49 3.98 1.27 -7.97
C SER A 49 4.62 1.69 -6.66
N ASN A 50 3.93 2.49 -5.86
CA ASN A 50 4.37 2.82 -4.50
C ASN A 50 3.73 1.91 -3.43
N ILE A 51 2.90 0.94 -3.81
CA ILE A 51 2.13 0.13 -2.88
C ILE A 51 3.01 -0.98 -2.32
N LEU A 52 3.12 -1.04 -0.99
CA LEU A 52 3.97 -1.99 -0.28
C LEU A 52 3.20 -3.25 0.14
N TYR A 53 1.99 -3.08 0.66
CA TYR A 53 1.20 -4.17 1.26
C TYR A 53 -0.27 -3.87 1.15
N ILE A 54 -1.07 -4.90 0.91
CA ILE A 54 -2.53 -4.83 0.93
C ILE A 54 -3.02 -5.86 1.93
N GLY A 55 -3.95 -5.46 2.79
CA GLY A 55 -4.49 -6.31 3.84
C GLY A 55 -5.97 -6.07 4.09
N GLU A 56 -6.59 -7.00 4.80
CA GLU A 56 -7.92 -6.87 5.38
C GLU A 56 -7.89 -6.88 6.91
N ALA A 57 -8.98 -6.39 7.51
CA ALA A 57 -9.22 -6.49 8.94
C ALA A 57 -10.71 -6.42 9.28
N MET A 58 -11.08 -7.17 10.31
CA MET A 58 -12.28 -6.97 11.12
C MET A 58 -12.00 -7.60 12.48
N ARG A 59 -12.39 -6.93 13.57
CA ARG A 59 -12.35 -7.51 14.90
C ARG A 59 -13.73 -7.46 15.54
N GLU A 60 -14.18 -8.59 16.06
CA GLU A 60 -15.49 -8.71 16.69
C GLU A 60 -15.50 -8.16 18.12
N SER A 61 -14.41 -8.33 18.88
CA SER A 61 -14.34 -7.92 20.28
C SER A 61 -13.64 -6.58 20.51
N ASP A 62 -12.65 -6.24 19.69
CA ASP A 62 -11.89 -4.99 19.78
C ASP A 62 -12.23 -4.04 18.64
N ALA A 63 -11.85 -2.77 18.78
CA ALA A 63 -11.80 -1.87 17.63
C ALA A 63 -10.89 -2.43 16.54
N THR A 64 -11.40 -2.47 15.30
CA THR A 64 -10.66 -2.90 14.10
C THR A 64 -9.35 -2.10 13.93
N GLY A 65 -9.35 -0.83 14.36
CA GLY A 65 -8.17 0.04 14.35
C GLY A 65 -6.95 -0.47 15.12
N VAL A 66 -7.13 -1.41 16.07
CA VAL A 66 -6.01 -2.05 16.78
C VAL A 66 -5.07 -2.80 15.83
N ARG A 67 -5.57 -3.28 14.68
CA ARG A 67 -4.79 -4.08 13.73
C ARG A 67 -3.56 -3.32 13.19
N PHE A 68 -3.69 -2.03 12.92
CA PHE A 68 -2.68 -1.27 12.17
C PHE A 68 -1.36 -1.11 12.92
N ARG A 69 -1.40 -0.90 14.25
CA ARG A 69 -0.17 -0.80 15.05
C ARG A 69 0.63 -2.10 15.09
N GLN A 70 -0.01 -3.25 14.86
CA GLN A 70 0.62 -4.57 14.94
C GLN A 70 1.53 -4.85 13.75
N HIS A 71 1.29 -4.20 12.61
CA HIS A 71 2.11 -4.43 11.40
C HIS A 71 3.54 -3.90 11.53
N LEU A 72 3.75 -2.85 12.33
CA LEU A 72 5.05 -2.23 12.53
C LEU A 72 5.65 -2.64 13.89
N THR A 73 6.86 -3.19 13.86
CA THR A 73 7.59 -3.57 15.08
C THR A 73 8.06 -2.34 15.87
N PRO A 74 8.19 -2.44 17.22
CA PRO A 74 8.73 -1.37 18.05
C PRO A 74 10.13 -0.91 17.64
N THR A 75 10.98 -1.84 17.21
CA THR A 75 12.34 -1.56 16.74
C THR A 75 12.65 -2.34 15.46
N ALA A 76 13.73 -1.99 14.77
CA ALA A 76 14.16 -2.66 13.54
C ALA A 76 14.56 -4.14 13.73
N THR A 77 14.95 -4.52 14.95
CA THR A 77 15.58 -5.81 15.27
C THR A 77 14.76 -6.68 16.23
N VAL A 78 13.75 -6.12 16.90
CA VAL A 78 12.91 -6.85 17.84
C VAL A 78 11.49 -6.98 17.29
N GLY A 79 11.05 -8.21 17.10
CA GLY A 79 9.65 -8.52 16.76
C GLY A 79 8.70 -8.09 17.88
N ALA A 80 7.48 -7.71 17.51
CA ALA A 80 6.44 -7.37 18.48
C ALA A 80 5.51 -8.55 18.75
N ASP A 81 4.89 -9.07 17.69
CA ASP A 81 3.77 -10.04 17.71
C ASP A 81 3.72 -10.82 16.38
N SER A 82 2.98 -11.94 16.33
CA SER A 82 2.75 -12.75 15.11
C SER A 82 2.01 -12.03 13.97
N GLY A 83 1.47 -10.84 14.24
CA GLY A 83 0.76 -9.99 13.29
C GLY A 83 1.63 -8.98 12.55
N ASN A 84 2.95 -8.96 12.80
CA ASN A 84 3.87 -8.01 12.19
C ASN A 84 4.14 -8.29 10.72
N ASN A 85 4.44 -7.23 9.97
CA ASN A 85 4.96 -7.34 8.62
C ASN A 85 6.42 -6.88 8.64
N PHE A 86 7.33 -7.84 8.50
CA PHE A 86 8.77 -7.59 8.60
C PHE A 86 9.23 -6.56 7.56
N THR A 87 8.85 -6.73 6.29
CA THR A 87 9.24 -5.81 5.21
C THR A 87 8.72 -4.40 5.45
N LEU A 88 7.44 -4.23 5.84
CA LEU A 88 6.91 -2.89 6.19
C LEU A 88 7.68 -2.26 7.35
N SER A 89 8.01 -3.04 8.37
CA SER A 89 8.78 -2.56 9.52
C SER A 89 10.17 -2.09 9.10
N GLN A 90 10.84 -2.79 8.19
CA GLN A 90 12.15 -2.36 7.69
C GLN A 90 12.07 -1.04 6.92
N TYR A 91 11.06 -0.84 6.06
CA TYR A 91 10.86 0.45 5.40
C TYR A 91 10.63 1.56 6.44
N PHE A 92 9.82 1.31 7.46
CA PHE A 92 9.51 2.30 8.50
C PHE A 92 10.77 2.69 9.29
N HIS A 93 11.53 1.72 9.78
CA HIS A 93 12.74 1.97 10.58
C HIS A 93 13.91 2.52 9.76
N ALA A 94 13.95 2.26 8.45
CA ALA A 94 14.91 2.89 7.54
C ALA A 94 14.53 4.34 7.17
N GLY A 95 13.47 4.91 7.75
CA GLY A 95 13.09 6.31 7.59
C GLY A 95 12.34 6.62 6.29
N TRP A 96 11.83 5.60 5.60
CA TRP A 96 11.02 5.81 4.40
C TRP A 96 9.66 6.41 4.77
N GLN A 97 9.10 7.23 3.88
CA GLN A 97 7.81 7.87 4.11
C GLN A 97 6.68 6.88 3.84
N LEU A 98 6.35 6.01 4.79
CA LEU A 98 5.19 5.12 4.65
C LEU A 98 3.90 5.90 4.87
N GLY A 99 2.89 5.64 4.03
CA GLY A 99 1.51 6.02 4.26
C GLY A 99 0.61 4.81 4.46
N LEU A 100 -0.62 5.07 4.90
CA LEU A 100 -1.69 4.09 5.07
C LEU A 100 -2.99 4.68 4.55
N THR A 101 -3.69 3.94 3.70
CA THR A 101 -5.08 4.22 3.33
C THR A 101 -5.97 3.07 3.78
N VAL A 102 -7.15 3.38 4.29
CA VAL A 102 -8.14 2.40 4.74
C VAL A 102 -9.47 2.65 4.08
N PHE A 103 -10.04 1.58 3.53
CA PHE A 103 -11.34 1.58 2.89
C PHE A 103 -12.31 0.70 3.66
N GLU A 104 -13.48 1.25 3.95
CA GLU A 104 -14.63 0.48 4.43
C GLU A 104 -15.18 -0.39 3.29
N THR A 105 -15.57 -1.61 3.65
CA THR A 105 -16.15 -2.59 2.74
C THR A 105 -17.33 -3.34 3.35
N ASP A 106 -18.07 -4.04 2.49
CA ASP A 106 -19.05 -5.05 2.87
C ASP A 106 -18.41 -6.24 3.63
N THR A 107 -19.21 -7.24 3.97
CA THR A 107 -18.73 -8.47 4.63
C THR A 107 -17.75 -9.30 3.79
N GLN A 108 -17.50 -8.91 2.53
CA GLN A 108 -16.62 -9.60 1.60
C GLN A 108 -15.18 -9.07 1.62
N LYS A 109 -14.67 -8.61 2.76
CA LYS A 109 -13.31 -8.06 2.89
C LYS A 109 -12.19 -8.93 2.31
N LEU A 110 -12.26 -10.26 2.48
CA LEU A 110 -11.29 -11.21 1.92
C LEU A 110 -11.32 -11.23 0.38
N GLN A 111 -12.52 -11.09 -0.21
CA GLN A 111 -12.68 -10.95 -1.65
C GLN A 111 -12.05 -9.64 -2.12
N ARG A 112 -12.33 -8.53 -1.42
CA ARG A 112 -11.81 -7.21 -1.80
C ARG A 112 -10.29 -7.12 -1.69
N GLU A 113 -9.70 -7.72 -0.64
CA GLU A 113 -8.25 -7.84 -0.51
C GLU A 113 -7.66 -8.60 -1.70
N ARG A 114 -8.28 -9.73 -2.09
CA ARG A 114 -7.86 -10.51 -3.25
C ARG A 114 -7.97 -9.73 -4.55
N ASP A 115 -9.09 -9.04 -4.78
CA ASP A 115 -9.30 -8.23 -5.98
C ASP A 115 -8.20 -7.17 -6.11
N LEU A 116 -7.86 -6.48 -5.02
CA LEU A 116 -6.77 -5.50 -4.97
C LEU A 116 -5.40 -6.15 -5.22
N ILE A 117 -5.06 -7.26 -4.56
CA ILE A 117 -3.76 -7.92 -4.79
C ILE A 117 -3.64 -8.40 -6.24
N TYR A 118 -4.73 -8.94 -6.82
CA TYR A 118 -4.72 -9.46 -8.18
C TYR A 118 -4.75 -8.32 -9.21
N ALA A 119 -5.39 -7.20 -8.91
CA ALA A 119 -5.28 -5.99 -9.70
C ALA A 119 -3.85 -5.45 -9.71
N HIS A 120 -3.15 -5.45 -8.56
CA HIS A 120 -1.73 -5.09 -8.49
C HIS A 120 -0.87 -6.01 -9.37
N ILE A 121 -1.12 -7.33 -9.35
CA ILE A 121 -0.44 -8.29 -10.23
C ILE A 121 -0.77 -8.02 -11.71
N SER A 122 -2.03 -7.73 -12.03
CA SER A 122 -2.46 -7.44 -13.41
C SER A 122 -1.74 -6.21 -13.97
N LEU A 123 -1.76 -5.10 -13.22
CA LEU A 123 -1.19 -3.80 -13.56
C LEU A 123 0.34 -3.80 -13.56
N TYR A 124 0.95 -4.26 -12.47
CA TYR A 124 2.39 -4.09 -12.21
C TYR A 124 3.19 -5.38 -12.42
N GLY A 125 2.53 -6.53 -12.60
CA GLY A 125 3.17 -7.80 -12.95
C GLY A 125 3.62 -8.66 -11.78
N ALA A 126 3.42 -8.22 -10.54
CA ALA A 126 3.74 -8.95 -9.32
C ALA A 126 2.90 -8.45 -8.13
N PRO A 127 2.78 -9.19 -7.02
CA PRO A 127 2.16 -8.68 -5.79
C PRO A 127 3.02 -7.57 -5.15
N PRO A 128 2.45 -6.76 -4.24
CA PRO A 128 3.21 -5.76 -3.48
C PRO A 128 4.43 -6.37 -2.76
N ILE A 129 5.52 -5.63 -2.61
CA ILE A 129 6.82 -6.18 -2.19
C ILE A 129 6.82 -6.69 -0.74
N ALA A 130 5.97 -6.10 0.12
CA ALA A 130 5.78 -6.54 1.49
C ALA A 130 4.61 -7.54 1.62
N GLN A 131 4.06 -8.05 0.51
CA GLN A 131 3.00 -9.06 0.53
C GLN A 131 3.58 -10.45 0.85
N GLY A 132 3.54 -10.84 2.13
CA GLY A 132 4.09 -12.13 2.57
C GLY A 132 3.34 -13.36 2.04
N LYS A 133 2.04 -13.22 1.73
CA LYS A 133 1.22 -14.28 1.13
C LYS A 133 0.26 -13.68 0.11
N VAL A 134 0.19 -14.30 -1.06
CA VAL A 134 -0.86 -14.03 -2.05
C VAL A 134 -2.09 -14.88 -1.70
N PRO A 135 -3.32 -14.36 -1.80
CA PRO A 135 -4.54 -15.12 -1.55
C PRO A 135 -4.60 -16.40 -2.39
N HIS A 136 -4.96 -17.52 -1.77
CA HIS A 136 -5.00 -18.84 -2.41
C HIS A 136 -6.44 -19.30 -2.64
N ASP A 137 -6.62 -20.27 -3.53
CA ASP A 137 -7.90 -20.95 -3.68
C ASP A 137 -8.24 -21.82 -2.45
N SER A 138 -9.45 -22.39 -2.43
CA SER A 138 -9.90 -23.31 -1.38
C SER A 138 -8.99 -24.54 -1.18
N ARG A 139 -8.11 -24.83 -2.15
CA ARG A 139 -7.14 -25.94 -2.12
C ARG A 139 -5.75 -25.50 -1.67
N LYS A 140 -5.59 -24.25 -1.20
CA LYS A 140 -4.32 -23.65 -0.77
C LYS A 140 -3.24 -23.64 -1.85
N ARG A 141 -3.62 -23.65 -3.13
CA ARG A 141 -2.69 -23.61 -4.26
C ARG A 141 -2.68 -22.23 -4.86
N ASN A 142 -1.50 -21.63 -4.92
CA ASN A 142 -1.27 -20.37 -5.61
C ASN A 142 -0.32 -20.58 -6.79
N ARG A 143 -0.84 -21.27 -7.81
CA ARG A 143 -0.12 -21.46 -9.08
C ARG A 143 -0.40 -20.25 -9.97
N THR A 144 0.57 -19.86 -10.78
CA THR A 144 0.41 -18.79 -11.80
C THR A 144 -0.91 -18.94 -12.56
N THR A 145 -1.23 -20.17 -12.98
CA THR A 145 -2.49 -20.50 -13.68
C THR A 145 -3.74 -20.10 -12.92
N HIS A 146 -3.78 -20.26 -11.59
CA HIS A 146 -4.95 -19.89 -10.80
C HIS A 146 -5.14 -18.38 -10.74
N ILE A 147 -4.05 -17.64 -10.56
CA ILE A 147 -4.07 -16.17 -10.55
C ILE A 147 -4.53 -15.66 -11.91
N THR A 148 -3.96 -16.17 -13.00
CA THR A 148 -4.33 -15.76 -14.36
C THR A 148 -5.77 -16.11 -14.70
N SER A 149 -6.24 -17.32 -14.37
CA SER A 149 -7.62 -17.71 -14.61
C SER A 149 -8.61 -16.89 -13.79
N PHE A 150 -8.28 -16.57 -12.53
CA PHE A 150 -9.12 -15.70 -11.72
C PHE A 150 -9.22 -14.31 -12.34
N ILE A 151 -8.10 -13.70 -12.72
CA ILE A 151 -8.08 -12.37 -13.34
C ILE A 151 -8.93 -12.37 -14.61
N ALA A 152 -8.79 -13.40 -15.45
CA ALA A 152 -9.56 -13.53 -16.69
C ALA A 152 -11.08 -13.67 -16.43
N ASN A 153 -11.47 -14.37 -15.37
CA ASN A 153 -12.88 -14.65 -15.06
C ASN A 153 -13.58 -13.54 -14.25
N ASN A 154 -12.83 -12.57 -13.71
CA ASN A 154 -13.36 -11.51 -12.83
C ASN A 154 -12.90 -10.12 -13.29
N GLN A 155 -12.87 -9.88 -14.61
CA GLN A 155 -12.30 -8.66 -15.21
C GLN A 155 -12.88 -7.38 -14.60
N LEU A 156 -14.19 -7.31 -14.43
CA LEU A 156 -14.87 -6.11 -13.92
C LEU A 156 -14.41 -5.76 -12.49
N GLU A 157 -14.30 -6.75 -11.61
CA GLU A 157 -13.84 -6.59 -10.23
C GLU A 157 -12.37 -6.17 -10.20
N ILE A 158 -11.55 -6.78 -11.05
CA ILE A 158 -10.12 -6.47 -11.16
C ILE A 158 -9.90 -5.07 -11.72
N GLU A 159 -10.66 -4.63 -12.72
CA GLU A 159 -10.58 -3.27 -13.26
C GLU A 159 -10.97 -2.23 -12.22
N ARG A 160 -12.07 -2.45 -11.49
CA ARG A 160 -12.51 -1.56 -10.39
C ARG A 160 -11.45 -1.46 -9.29
N ALA A 161 -10.88 -2.58 -8.88
CA ALA A 161 -9.78 -2.59 -7.92
C ALA A 161 -8.53 -1.91 -8.49
N GLY A 162 -8.26 -2.09 -9.78
CA GLY A 162 -7.16 -1.46 -10.50
C GLY A 162 -7.23 0.06 -10.51
N VAL A 163 -8.42 0.63 -10.72
CA VAL A 163 -8.65 2.10 -10.63
C VAL A 163 -8.25 2.62 -9.25
N VAL A 164 -8.70 1.96 -8.17
CA VAL A 164 -8.34 2.35 -6.80
C VAL A 164 -6.82 2.35 -6.57
N LEU A 165 -6.12 1.33 -7.08
CA LEU A 165 -4.67 1.26 -6.94
C LEU A 165 -3.94 2.30 -7.80
N ALA A 166 -4.41 2.54 -9.03
CA ALA A 166 -3.84 3.53 -9.93
C ALA A 166 -3.99 4.94 -9.34
N ASP A 167 -5.13 5.26 -8.75
CA ASP A 167 -5.38 6.54 -8.07
C ASP A 167 -4.41 6.73 -6.89
N LEU A 168 -4.20 5.69 -6.06
CA LEU A 168 -3.23 5.74 -4.96
C LEU A 168 -1.78 5.96 -5.44
N VAL A 169 -1.40 5.30 -6.54
CA VAL A 169 -0.07 5.48 -7.13
C VAL A 169 0.08 6.88 -7.71
N ALA A 170 -0.94 7.41 -8.38
CA ALA A 170 -0.93 8.76 -8.94
C ALA A 170 -0.88 9.84 -7.85
N GLU A 171 -1.70 9.70 -6.80
CA GLU A 171 -1.81 10.67 -5.71
C GLU A 171 -0.56 10.71 -4.83
N HIS A 172 0.04 9.55 -4.55
CA HIS A 172 1.09 9.44 -3.54
C HIS A 172 2.45 8.98 -4.08
N GLY A 173 2.54 8.47 -5.29
CA GLY A 173 3.79 7.92 -5.84
C GLY A 173 4.74 8.97 -6.39
N LEU A 174 4.21 10.08 -6.88
CA LEU A 174 5.01 11.12 -7.54
C LEU A 174 5.35 12.27 -6.58
N ILE A 175 6.56 12.79 -6.70
CA ILE A 175 6.86 14.15 -6.23
C ILE A 175 6.09 15.07 -7.17
N SER A 176 5.17 15.87 -6.64
CA SER A 176 4.62 17.00 -7.41
C SER A 176 5.81 17.90 -7.76
N LEU A 177 6.29 17.81 -9.00
CA LEU A 177 7.30 18.71 -9.56
C LEU A 177 6.61 20.05 -9.80
N SER A 178 6.30 20.78 -8.73
CA SER A 178 5.96 22.19 -8.81
C SER A 178 7.02 22.99 -8.06
N SER A 179 7.59 23.95 -8.81
CA SER A 179 8.59 24.95 -8.44
C SER A 179 10.05 24.47 -8.30
N GLY A 180 10.85 24.78 -9.32
CA GLY A 180 12.32 24.79 -9.20
C GLY A 180 13.09 24.25 -10.39
N LEU A 181 12.77 24.65 -11.63
CA LEU A 181 13.83 24.67 -12.64
C LEU A 181 14.76 25.83 -12.28
N PRO A 182 16.04 25.59 -11.93
CA PRO A 182 17.00 26.68 -11.87
C PRO A 182 17.13 27.25 -13.29
N SER A 183 16.99 28.57 -13.40
CA SER A 183 17.25 29.32 -14.62
C SER A 183 18.65 28.97 -15.13
N VAL A 184 18.73 28.53 -16.38
CA VAL A 184 20.00 28.37 -17.10
C VAL A 184 20.65 29.75 -17.16
N SER A 185 21.59 30.02 -16.25
CA SER A 185 22.46 31.18 -16.35
C SER A 185 23.47 30.90 -17.45
N THR A 186 23.36 31.71 -18.51
CA THR A 186 24.29 31.93 -19.60
C THR A 186 25.74 31.68 -19.21
N ILE A 187 26.35 30.62 -19.75
CA ILE A 187 27.81 30.53 -19.82
C ILE A 187 28.22 31.50 -20.93
N VAL A 188 28.77 32.63 -20.51
CA VAL A 188 29.48 33.59 -21.35
C VAL A 188 30.71 32.89 -21.91
N ASN A 189 30.76 32.72 -23.24
CA ASN A 189 31.98 32.36 -23.95
C ASN A 189 32.93 33.54 -23.88
N ASP A 190 33.87 33.51 -22.94
CA ASP A 190 35.01 34.41 -22.93
C ASP A 190 36.03 33.90 -23.96
N ARG A 191 35.93 34.43 -25.19
CA ARG A 191 37.02 34.40 -26.17
C ARG A 191 37.78 35.71 -26.06
N SER A 192 38.83 35.70 -25.23
CA SER A 192 39.97 36.61 -25.31
C SER A 192 41.15 35.91 -24.59
N GLY A 193 42.34 35.79 -25.13
CA GLY A 193 42.92 36.18 -26.40
C GLY A 193 44.34 35.61 -26.51
N SER A 194 44.96 35.90 -27.66
CA SER A 194 46.40 35.83 -28.00
C SER A 194 47.15 34.52 -27.79
#